data_AF-A0A418HNI1-F1
#
_entry.id   AF-A0A418HNI1-F1
#
_cell.length_a   1.000
_cell.length_b   1.000
_cell.length_c   1.000
_cell.angle_alpha   90.00
_cell.angle_beta   90.00
_cell.angle_gamma   90.00
#
_symmetry.space_group_name_H-M   'P 1'
#
loop_
_entity.id
_entity.type
_entity.pdbx_description
1 polymer ?
#
loop_
_entity_poly.entity_id
_entity_poly.type
_entity_poly.pdbx_seq_one_letter_code
_entity_poly.pdbx_strand_id
1 'polypeptide(L)'
;MIEFENKLEIEKFSLITIYGLFKQVNIGLISIDDAESFFFTPYIMEELQRYNVRQDIIDLVHEGTELEDFETFNISIEKETNRLLKETEALLKEYEEVEFTEKMLTEFIITKKNPPN
;
A
#
# COMPACT_ATOMS: atom_id res chain seq x y z
N MET A 1 16.79 3.83 3.62
CA MET A 1 16.30 2.45 3.56
C MET A 1 15.33 2.31 4.71
N ILE A 2 14.15 1.71 4.50
CA ILE A 2 13.25 1.40 5.62
C ILE A 2 13.52 -0.07 5.97
N GLU A 3 13.87 -0.31 7.22
CA GLU A 3 14.09 -1.65 7.75
C GLU A 3 13.01 -1.93 8.80
N PHE A 4 12.55 -3.17 8.83
CA PHE A 4 11.56 -3.65 9.80
C PHE A 4 12.14 -4.87 10.49
N GLU A 5 12.02 -4.93 11.81
CA GLU A 5 12.65 -5.98 12.62
C GLU A 5 11.92 -7.32 12.48
N ASN A 6 10.64 -7.27 12.14
CA ASN A 6 9.80 -8.46 12.06
C ASN A 6 8.67 -8.31 11.03
N LYS A 7 8.09 -9.45 10.70
CA LYS A 7 6.96 -9.56 9.77
C LYS A 7 5.76 -8.69 10.16
N LEU A 8 5.42 -8.60 11.45
CA LEU A 8 4.21 -7.86 11.89
C LEU A 8 4.34 -6.34 11.62
N GLU A 9 5.55 -5.80 11.75
CA GLU A 9 5.82 -4.40 11.39
C GLU A 9 5.68 -4.16 9.88
N ILE A 10 6.18 -5.08 9.04
CA ILE A 10 5.99 -5.02 7.58
C ILE A 10 4.50 -5.01 7.25
N GLU A 11 3.73 -5.91 7.88
CA GLU A 11 2.28 -6.01 7.70
C GLU A 11 1.55 -4.72 8.11
N LYS A 12 1.86 -4.18 9.29
CA LYS A 12 1.28 -2.91 9.77
C LYS A 12 1.63 -1.74 8.87
N PHE A 13 2.89 -1.63 8.45
CA PHE A 13 3.34 -0.58 7.52
C PHE A 13 2.60 -0.67 6.18
N SER A 14 2.46 -1.88 5.65
CA SER A 14 1.74 -2.12 4.40
C SER A 14 0.28 -1.70 4.53
N LEU A 15 -0.41 -2.11 5.58
CA LEU A 15 -1.81 -1.75 5.82
C LEU A 15 -2.02 -0.24 6.00
N ILE A 16 -1.13 0.44 6.73
CA ILE A 16 -1.17 1.91 6.88
C ILE A 16 -1.00 2.59 5.51
N THR A 17 -0.05 2.11 4.70
CA THR A 17 0.22 2.63 3.37
C THR A 17 -0.97 2.42 2.45
N ILE A 18 -1.48 1.20 2.37
CA ILE A 18 -2.67 0.82 1.58
C ILE A 18 -3.88 1.68 1.97
N TYR A 19 -4.15 1.83 3.27
CA TYR A 19 -5.26 2.66 3.76
C TYR A 19 -5.13 4.12 3.30
N GLY A 20 -3.94 4.69 3.45
CA GLY A 20 -3.65 6.06 3.03
C GLY A 20 -3.83 6.25 1.52
N LEU A 21 -3.36 5.30 0.70
CA LEU A 21 -3.51 5.37 -0.75
C LEU A 21 -4.97 5.26 -1.17
N PHE A 22 -5.70 4.23 -0.72
CA PHE A 22 -7.12 4.11 -1.04
C PHE A 22 -7.91 5.33 -0.57
N LYS A 23 -7.58 5.90 0.60
CA LYS A 23 -8.28 7.07 1.10
C LYS A 23 -8.06 8.28 0.19
N GLN A 24 -6.82 8.52 -0.24
CA GLN A 24 -6.47 9.66 -1.09
C GLN A 24 -7.02 9.51 -2.51
N VAL A 25 -6.98 8.31 -3.09
CA VAL A 25 -7.64 8.01 -4.37
C VAL A 25 -9.15 8.22 -4.25
N ASN A 26 -9.78 7.69 -3.21
CA ASN A 26 -11.23 7.81 -2.97
C ASN A 26 -11.73 9.26 -2.96
N ILE A 27 -10.95 10.19 -2.40
CA ILE A 27 -11.31 11.61 -2.31
C ILE A 27 -10.68 12.47 -3.42
N GLY A 28 -10.01 11.85 -4.40
CA GLY A 28 -9.40 12.52 -5.55
C GLY A 28 -8.21 13.42 -5.21
N LEU A 29 -7.46 13.13 -4.14
CA LEU A 29 -6.23 13.87 -3.80
C LEU A 29 -5.01 13.41 -4.62
N ILE A 30 -5.00 12.14 -5.04
CA ILE A 30 -3.99 11.55 -5.93
C ILE A 30 -4.69 10.76 -7.03
N SER A 31 -4.02 10.55 -8.16
CA SER A 31 -4.52 9.64 -9.20
C SER A 31 -4.29 8.18 -8.83
N ILE A 32 -4.91 7.27 -9.57
CA ILE A 32 -4.59 5.83 -9.50
C ILE A 32 -3.12 5.61 -9.89
N ASP A 33 -2.65 6.23 -10.97
CA ASP A 33 -1.24 6.17 -11.42
C ASP A 33 -0.23 6.56 -10.33
N ASP A 34 -0.55 7.56 -9.50
CA ASP A 34 0.30 7.97 -8.38
C ASP A 34 0.39 6.86 -7.31
N ALA A 35 -0.74 6.20 -7.02
CA ALA A 35 -0.81 5.10 -6.06
C ALA A 35 -0.09 3.84 -6.58
N GLU A 36 -0.23 3.53 -7.87
CA GLU A 36 0.49 2.45 -8.55
C GLU A 36 1.98 2.72 -8.63
N SER A 37 2.40 3.96 -8.91
CA SER A 37 3.82 4.34 -8.90
C SER A 37 4.47 4.23 -7.51
N PHE A 38 3.66 4.10 -6.45
CA PHE A 38 4.13 4.06 -5.07
C PHE A 38 4.10 2.67 -4.45
N PHE A 39 2.93 2.00 -4.41
CA PHE A 39 2.77 0.75 -3.66
C PHE A 39 1.94 -0.33 -4.37
N PHE A 40 1.00 0.05 -5.23
CA PHE A 40 0.22 -0.92 -5.99
C PHE A 40 1.00 -1.39 -7.22
N THR A 41 1.96 -2.30 -7.00
CA THR A 41 2.76 -2.88 -8.09
C THR A 41 2.99 -4.38 -7.89
N PRO A 42 3.23 -5.14 -8.98
CA PRO A 42 3.66 -6.52 -8.89
C PRO A 42 4.95 -6.70 -8.07
N TYR A 43 5.88 -5.75 -8.15
CA TYR A 43 7.12 -5.78 -7.38
C TYR A 43 6.84 -5.78 -5.86
N ILE A 44 5.94 -4.91 -5.38
CA ILE A 44 5.59 -4.86 -3.97
C ILE A 44 4.92 -6.17 -3.53
N MET A 45 4.04 -6.74 -4.36
CA MET A 45 3.46 -8.05 -4.07
C MET A 45 4.53 -9.14 -3.90
N GLU A 46 5.51 -9.20 -4.81
CA GLU A 46 6.63 -10.15 -4.73
C GLU A 46 7.48 -9.94 -3.47
N GLU A 47 7.79 -8.69 -3.11
CA GLU A 47 8.53 -8.39 -1.89
C GLU A 47 7.77 -8.83 -0.63
N LEU A 48 6.47 -8.51 -0.53
CA LEU A 48 5.63 -8.93 0.61
C LEU A 48 5.56 -10.47 0.71
N GLN A 49 5.42 -11.17 -0.42
CA GLN A 49 5.48 -12.64 -0.47
C GLN A 49 6.82 -13.19 0.07
N ARG A 50 7.95 -12.58 -0.30
CA ARG A 50 9.29 -12.98 0.19
C ARG A 50 9.41 -12.86 1.71
N TYR A 51 8.75 -11.88 2.31
CA TYR A 51 8.70 -11.70 3.77
C TYR A 51 7.59 -12.51 4.46
N ASN A 52 6.93 -13.43 3.72
CA ASN A 52 5.86 -14.28 4.23
C ASN A 52 4.70 -13.48 4.83
N VAL A 53 4.43 -12.28 4.31
CA VAL A 53 3.26 -11.46 4.67
C VAL A 53 1.97 -12.24 4.39
N ARG A 54 0.94 -12.04 5.21
CA ARG A 54 -0.36 -12.68 5.00
C ARG A 54 -0.92 -12.39 3.61
N GLN A 55 -1.59 -13.39 3.05
CA GLN A 55 -2.15 -13.32 1.72
C GLN A 55 -3.23 -12.24 1.58
N ASP A 56 -4.06 -12.03 2.61
CA ASP A 56 -5.10 -10.99 2.60
C ASP A 56 -4.56 -9.56 2.45
N ILE A 57 -3.37 -9.27 2.99
CA ILE A 57 -2.68 -7.99 2.79
C ILE A 57 -2.12 -7.87 1.37
N ILE A 58 -1.59 -8.97 0.81
CA ILE A 58 -1.07 -9.01 -0.56
C ILE A 58 -2.21 -8.86 -1.57
N ASP A 59 -3.37 -9.45 -1.28
CA ASP A 59 -4.58 -9.35 -2.10
C ASP A 59 -5.06 -7.90 -2.16
N LEU A 60 -4.99 -7.13 -1.07
CA LEU A 60 -5.28 -5.69 -1.12
C LEU A 60 -4.32 -4.90 -2.02
N VAL A 61 -3.03 -5.28 -2.08
CA VAL A 61 -2.09 -4.66 -3.04
C VAL A 61 -2.47 -5.03 -4.47
N HIS A 62 -2.82 -6.29 -4.70
CA HIS A 62 -3.28 -6.77 -6.01
C HIS A 62 -4.55 -6.03 -6.47
N GLU A 63 -5.56 -5.93 -5.62
CA GLU A 63 -6.79 -5.19 -5.94
C GLU A 63 -6.51 -3.70 -6.20
N GLY A 64 -5.50 -3.14 -5.52
CA GLY A 64 -5.00 -1.80 -5.83
C GLY A 64 -4.42 -1.66 -7.23
N THR A 65 -3.78 -2.70 -7.77
CA THR A 65 -3.25 -2.73 -9.16
C THR A 65 -4.35 -2.88 -10.21
N GLU A 66 -5.55 -3.30 -9.80
CA GLU A 66 -6.68 -3.48 -10.72
C GLU A 66 -7.54 -2.22 -10.83
N LEU A 67 -7.29 -1.17 -10.01
CA LEU A 67 -8.13 0.04 -9.94
C LEU A 67 -8.30 0.75 -11.29
N GLU A 68 -7.27 0.80 -12.13
CA GLU A 68 -7.35 1.43 -13.46
C GLU A 68 -8.37 0.71 -14.39
N ASP A 69 -8.50 -0.61 -14.27
CA ASP A 69 -9.47 -1.38 -15.04
C ASP A 69 -10.91 -0.97 -14.68
N PHE A 70 -11.18 -0.67 -13.40
CA PHE A 70 -12.50 -0.24 -12.95
C PHE A 70 -12.89 1.11 -13.57
N GLU A 71 -11.95 2.05 -13.74
CA GLU A 71 -12.22 3.29 -14.48
C GLU A 71 -12.59 3.00 -15.93
N THR A 72 -11.82 2.11 -16.57
CA THR A 72 -12.04 1.69 -17.96
C THR A 72 -13.42 1.05 -18.16
N PHE A 73 -13.88 0.24 -17.20
CA PHE A 73 -15.19 -0.41 -17.24
C PHE A 73 -16.35 0.44 -16.69
N ASN A 74 -16.12 1.73 -16.39
CA ASN A 74 -17.12 2.66 -15.86
C ASN A 74 -17.76 2.16 -14.54
N ILE A 75 -16.94 1.48 -13.73
CA ILE A 75 -17.27 1.06 -12.36
C ILE A 75 -16.90 2.22 -11.42
N SER A 76 -17.69 2.40 -10.36
CA SER A 76 -17.47 3.48 -9.40
C SER A 76 -16.21 3.22 -8.56
N ILE A 77 -15.12 3.93 -8.87
CA ILE A 77 -13.89 3.95 -8.07
C ILE A 77 -14.17 4.32 -6.62
N GLU A 78 -15.05 5.31 -6.39
CA GLU A 78 -15.45 5.69 -5.04
C GLU A 78 -16.06 4.52 -4.27
N LYS A 79 -16.97 3.76 -4.88
CA LYS A 79 -17.59 2.59 -4.25
C LYS A 79 -16.54 1.51 -3.94
N GLU A 80 -15.64 1.27 -4.88
CA GLU A 80 -14.63 0.22 -4.80
C GLU A 80 -13.59 0.52 -3.72
N THR A 81 -13.00 1.71 -3.77
CA THR A 81 -12.08 2.20 -2.75
C THR A 81 -12.74 2.27 -1.36
N ASN A 82 -14.04 2.57 -1.26
CA ASN A 82 -14.76 2.50 0.02
C ASN A 82 -14.91 1.07 0.55
N ARG A 83 -15.02 0.05 -0.30
CA ARG A 83 -15.00 -1.35 0.12
C ARG A 83 -13.61 -1.72 0.63
N LEU A 84 -12.58 -1.45 -0.18
CA LEU A 84 -11.18 -1.73 0.13
C LEU A 84 -10.71 -1.04 1.42
N LEU A 85 -11.17 0.20 1.66
CA LEU A 85 -10.91 0.91 2.92
C LEU A 85 -11.46 0.16 4.13
N LYS A 86 -12.69 -0.38 4.06
CA LYS A 86 -13.28 -1.14 5.18
C LYS A 86 -12.56 -2.44 5.44
N GLU A 87 -12.11 -3.14 4.39
CA GLU A 87 -11.33 -4.37 4.50
C GLU A 87 -9.96 -4.08 5.10
N THR A 88 -9.28 -3.04 4.62
CA THR A 88 -8.00 -2.57 5.17
C THR A 88 -8.15 -2.17 6.64
N GLU A 89 -9.22 -1.46 7.02
CA GLU A 89 -9.49 -1.10 8.43
C GLU A 89 -9.74 -2.32 9.30
N ALA A 90 -10.44 -3.33 8.78
CA ALA A 90 -10.69 -4.57 9.52
C ALA A 90 -9.38 -5.31 9.81
N LEU A 91 -8.50 -5.44 8.82
CA LEU A 91 -7.18 -6.03 9.00
C LEU A 91 -6.29 -5.18 9.92
N LEU A 92 -6.24 -3.86 9.72
CA LEU A 92 -5.37 -2.97 10.49
C LEU A 92 -5.69 -2.99 12.00
N LYS A 93 -6.96 -3.24 12.39
CA LYS A 93 -7.34 -3.44 13.80
C LYS A 93 -6.66 -4.65 14.43
N GLU A 94 -6.32 -5.68 13.67
CA GLU A 94 -5.57 -6.85 14.19
C GLU A 94 -4.12 -6.49 14.55
N TYR A 95 -3.64 -5.33 14.11
CA TYR A 95 -2.28 -4.81 14.33
C TYR A 95 -2.25 -3.57 15.23
N GLU A 96 -3.33 -3.26 15.97
CA GLU A 96 -3.40 -2.09 16.86
C GLU A 96 -2.23 -2.07 17.85
N GLU A 97 -1.96 -3.20 18.51
CA GLU A 97 -0.92 -3.38 19.53
C GLU A 97 0.50 -3.60 18.96
N VAL A 98 0.65 -3.68 17.63
CA VAL A 98 1.96 -3.86 17.00
C VAL A 98 2.64 -2.50 16.89
N GLU A 99 3.66 -2.23 17.69
CA GLU A 99 4.44 -0.99 17.58
C GLU A 99 5.65 -1.18 16.68
N PHE A 100 6.05 -0.12 15.96
CA PHE A 100 7.34 -0.12 15.26
C PHE A 100 8.47 -0.06 16.30
N THR A 101 9.35 -1.06 16.29
CA THR A 101 10.46 -1.15 17.24
C THR A 101 11.50 -0.04 17.04
N GLU A 102 11.79 0.31 15.79
CA GLU A 102 12.62 1.48 15.48
C GLU A 102 11.81 2.77 15.65
N LYS A 103 12.24 3.60 16.61
CA LYS A 103 11.55 4.85 16.95
C LYS A 103 11.83 5.96 15.94
N MET A 104 12.82 5.80 15.07
CA MET A 104 13.24 6.82 14.12
C MET A 104 13.76 6.19 12.82
N LEU A 105 13.31 6.69 11.68
CA LEU A 105 13.96 6.45 10.39
C LEU A 105 15.37 7.06 10.45
N THR A 106 16.39 6.22 10.56
CA THR A 106 17.78 6.66 10.71
C THR A 106 18.41 7.07 9.38
N GLU A 107 17.93 6.50 8.26
CA GLU A 107 18.47 6.76 6.93
C GLU A 107 17.37 7.01 5.88
N PHE A 108 17.19 8.26 5.46
CA PHE A 108 16.32 8.63 4.35
C PHE A 108 17.13 9.17 3.17
N ILE A 109 17.26 8.36 2.13
CA ILE A 109 18.04 8.69 0.93
C ILE A 109 17.07 8.92 -0.22
N ILE A 110 17.01 10.16 -0.73
CA ILE A 110 16.29 10.49 -1.97
C ILE A 110 17.32 10.58 -3.10
N THR A 111 17.23 9.67 -4.07
CA THR A 111 18.03 9.75 -5.30
C THR A 111 17.17 10.19 -6.48
N LYS A 112 17.61 11.21 -7.20
CA LYS A 112 17.04 11.57 -8.51
C LYS A 112 17.90 10.96 -9.60
N LYS A 113 17.34 10.06 -10.42
CA LYS A 113 17.98 9.71 -11.69
C LYS A 113 17.89 10.92 -12.61
N ASN A 114 19.02 11.41 -13.12
CA ASN A 114 18.98 12.39 -14.19
C ASN A 114 18.41 11.71 -15.45
N PRO A 115 17.47 12.33 -16.16
CA PRO A 115 16.99 11.76 -17.42
C PRO A 115 18.18 11.61 -18.39
N PRO A 116 18.17 10.59 -19.27
CA PRO A 116 19.17 10.52 -20.32
C PRO A 116 19.12 11.81 -21.15
N ASN A 117 20.29 12.42 -21.38
CA ASN A 117 20.46 13.66 -22.16
C ASN A 117 19.91 13.51 -23.59
#